data_AF-A0A412XQH7-F1
#
_entry.id   AF-A0A412XQH7-F1
#
_cell.length_a   1.000
_cell.length_b   1.000
_cell.length_c   1.000
_cell.angle_alpha   90.00
_cell.angle_beta   90.00
_cell.angle_gamma   90.00
#
_symmetry.space_group_name_H-M   'P 1'
#
loop_
_entity.id
_entity.type
_entity.pdbx_description
1 polymer ?
#
loop_
_entity_poly.entity_id
_entity_poly.type
_entity_poly.pdbx_seq_one_letter_code
_entity_poly.pdbx_strand_id
1 'polypeptide(L)'
;MKTKEILGILMLFLCTFSFISCDDDNEQTNELTPEALYQTSWRGTGHCEAWTVQNMGVGMQFVDTRKGKVNWEGYDEIDITYTIEGKYITFNSNALYLGGAPWIIKSYTQKHITIIQNEISPDKEKVATIELEKID
;
A
#
# COMPACT_ATOMS: atom_id res chain seq x y z
N MET A 1 31.54 31.57 49.90
CA MET A 1 30.17 31.21 50.35
C MET A 1 29.21 32.11 49.58
N LYS A 2 28.26 31.64 48.74
CA LYS A 2 27.54 30.38 48.64
C LYS A 2 27.35 29.94 47.18
N THR A 3 27.50 28.64 46.96
CA THR A 3 27.04 27.82 45.84
C THR A 3 25.51 27.69 45.79
N LYS A 4 24.97 27.56 44.57
CA LYS A 4 23.82 26.71 44.15
C LYS A 4 24.07 26.38 42.67
N GLU A 5 24.65 25.23 42.32
CA GLU A 5 23.99 23.94 41.99
C GLU A 5 22.86 24.14 40.96
N ILE A 6 23.14 24.03 39.66
CA ILE A 6 22.95 22.83 38.80
C ILE A 6 21.53 22.25 38.89
N LEU A 7 20.68 22.53 37.90
CA LEU A 7 19.65 21.58 37.44
C LEU A 7 19.11 21.95 36.04
N GLY A 8 19.28 21.04 35.09
CA GLY A 8 18.65 21.02 33.75
C GLY A 8 19.55 21.58 32.64
N ILE A 9 20.56 20.87 32.12
CA ILE A 9 20.41 19.71 31.24
C ILE A 9 19.03 19.72 30.57
N LEU A 10 18.95 20.28 29.36
CA LEU A 10 18.21 19.76 28.20
C LEU A 10 17.91 20.92 27.24
N MET A 11 18.85 21.22 26.33
CA MET A 11 18.58 21.74 24.97
C MET A 11 19.90 21.73 24.19
N LEU A 12 20.65 20.63 24.32
CA LEU A 12 21.53 20.16 23.26
C LEU A 12 20.63 19.33 22.35
N PHE A 13 19.92 19.97 21.42
CA PHE A 13 19.51 19.28 20.20
C PHE A 13 19.73 20.22 19.04
N LEU A 14 20.92 20.05 18.47
CA LEU A 14 21.29 20.44 17.14
C LEU A 14 20.18 19.99 16.18
N CYS A 15 19.35 20.91 15.71
CA CYS A 15 18.58 20.70 14.49
C CYS A 15 19.53 20.79 13.30
N THR A 16 20.42 19.80 13.16
CA THR A 16 21.00 19.46 11.87
C THR A 16 19.88 18.81 11.06
N PHE A 17 19.04 19.64 10.44
CA PHE A 17 18.25 19.19 9.30
C PHE A 17 19.23 18.99 8.15
N SER A 18 19.89 17.84 8.15
CA SER A 18 20.53 17.31 6.98
C SER A 18 19.42 17.12 5.95
N PHE A 19 19.36 18.01 4.96
CA PHE A 19 18.70 17.73 3.70
C PHE A 19 19.39 16.50 3.11
N ILE A 20 18.88 15.31 3.44
CA ILE A 20 19.16 14.12 2.66
C ILE A 20 18.45 14.38 1.35
N SER A 21 19.22 14.81 0.35
CA SER A 21 18.84 14.65 -1.05
C SER A 21 18.53 13.16 -1.22
N CYS A 22 17.25 12.80 -1.26
CA CYS A 22 16.88 11.47 -1.73
C CYS A 22 17.31 11.40 -3.18
N ASP A 23 18.35 10.60 -3.43
CA ASP A 23 18.59 9.97 -4.73
C ASP A 23 17.27 9.27 -5.12
N ASP A 24 16.46 9.95 -5.93
CA ASP A 24 15.55 9.29 -6.87
C ASP A 24 16.46 8.56 -7.86
N ASP A 25 16.23 7.25 -8.05
CA ASP A 25 16.74 6.36 -9.13
C ASP A 25 17.33 5.02 -8.64
N ASN A 26 16.91 4.52 -7.48
CA ASN A 26 16.96 3.09 -7.23
C ASN A 26 15.55 2.57 -6.97
N GLU A 27 14.80 2.30 -8.06
CA GLU A 27 13.59 1.48 -8.03
C GLU A 27 13.95 0.03 -7.65
N GLN A 28 14.44 -0.14 -6.43
CA GLN A 28 14.63 -1.44 -5.84
C GLN A 28 13.24 -1.96 -5.51
N THR A 29 12.81 -3.01 -6.22
CA THR A 29 11.59 -3.75 -5.88
C THR A 29 11.75 -4.27 -4.47
N ASN A 30 11.13 -3.58 -3.52
CA ASN A 30 11.17 -3.97 -2.12
C ASN A 30 10.18 -5.09 -1.89
N GLU A 31 10.45 -5.94 -0.90
CA GLU A 31 9.40 -6.83 -0.38
C GLU A 31 8.34 -5.96 0.28
N LEU A 32 7.09 -6.09 -0.17
CA LEU A 32 5.97 -5.38 0.42
C LEU A 32 5.63 -6.05 1.75
N THR A 33 5.71 -5.32 2.85
CA THR A 33 5.32 -5.82 4.18
C THR A 33 4.06 -5.11 4.68
N PRO A 34 3.30 -5.70 5.62
CA PRO A 34 2.16 -5.02 6.23
C PRO A 34 2.51 -3.67 6.88
N GLU A 35 3.70 -3.54 7.46
CA GLU A 35 4.19 -2.32 8.09
C GLU A 35 4.40 -1.20 7.07
N ALA A 36 4.84 -1.53 5.86
CA ALA A 36 5.02 -0.56 4.78
C ALA A 36 3.69 0.07 4.30
N LEU A 37 2.58 -0.64 4.50
CA LEU A 37 1.23 -0.17 4.20
C LEU A 37 0.57 0.56 5.38
N TYR A 38 1.13 0.48 6.59
CA TYR A 38 0.48 1.06 7.77
C TYR A 38 0.21 2.56 7.63
N GLN A 39 -1.06 2.96 7.80
CA GLN A 39 -1.52 4.35 7.67
C GLN A 39 -1.17 5.00 6.33
N THR A 40 -1.36 4.25 5.24
CA THR A 40 -1.15 4.75 3.88
C THR A 40 -2.45 4.78 3.08
N SER A 41 -2.54 5.70 2.13
CA SER A 41 -3.64 5.79 1.18
C SER A 41 -3.09 5.66 -0.23
N TRP A 42 -3.86 5.03 -1.10
CA TRP A 42 -3.49 4.69 -2.46
C TRP A 42 -4.67 4.87 -3.39
N ARG A 43 -4.38 5.17 -4.65
CA ARG A 43 -5.38 5.23 -5.71
C ARG A 43 -4.81 4.67 -6.99
N GLY A 44 -5.65 4.02 -7.77
CA GLY A 44 -5.33 3.74 -9.15
C GLY A 44 -6.49 3.05 -9.84
N THR A 45 -6.19 2.00 -10.57
CA THR A 45 -7.14 1.39 -11.51
C THR A 45 -7.04 -0.13 -11.46
N GLY A 46 -8.18 -0.79 -11.42
CA GLY A 46 -8.29 -2.23 -11.64
C GLY A 46 -8.74 -2.55 -13.06
N HIS A 47 -8.10 -3.54 -13.68
CA HIS A 47 -8.40 -4.00 -15.03
C HIS A 47 -8.54 -5.53 -15.08
N CYS A 48 -9.59 -6.01 -15.73
CA CYS A 48 -9.81 -7.41 -16.10
C CYS A 48 -10.88 -7.42 -17.21
N GLU A 49 -10.61 -8.06 -18.34
CA GLU A 49 -11.55 -8.08 -19.48
C GLU A 49 -12.88 -8.74 -19.12
N ALA A 50 -12.85 -9.73 -18.22
CA ALA A 50 -14.04 -10.43 -17.74
C ALA A 50 -14.89 -9.64 -16.73
N TRP A 51 -14.45 -8.46 -16.26
CA TRP A 51 -15.25 -7.62 -15.38
C TRP A 51 -16.30 -6.82 -16.17
N THR A 52 -17.46 -6.61 -15.55
CA THR A 52 -18.55 -5.80 -16.15
C THR A 52 -18.13 -4.35 -16.40
N VAL A 53 -17.27 -3.81 -15.54
CA VAL A 53 -16.64 -2.49 -15.70
C VAL A 53 -15.14 -2.71 -15.76
N GLN A 54 -14.55 -2.41 -16.91
CA GLN A 54 -13.11 -2.47 -17.11
C GLN A 54 -12.49 -1.13 -16.71
N ASN A 55 -11.19 -1.14 -16.34
CA ASN A 55 -10.42 0.05 -15.99
C ASN A 55 -11.11 0.91 -14.90
N MET A 56 -11.60 0.24 -13.87
CA MET A 56 -12.38 0.88 -12.81
C MET A 56 -11.45 1.54 -11.79
N GLY A 57 -11.77 2.78 -11.43
CA GLY A 57 -11.04 3.47 -10.37
C GLY A 57 -11.14 2.73 -9.04
N VAL A 58 -10.03 2.68 -8.31
CA VAL A 58 -9.96 2.11 -6.97
C VAL A 58 -9.17 3.02 -6.04
N GLY A 59 -9.73 3.28 -4.86
CA GLY A 59 -9.06 3.88 -3.72
C GLY A 59 -8.86 2.84 -2.63
N MET A 60 -7.69 2.80 -2.02
CA MET A 60 -7.38 1.89 -0.91
C MET A 60 -6.75 2.67 0.24
N GLN A 61 -7.28 2.48 1.44
CA GLN A 61 -6.66 2.98 2.66
C GLN A 61 -6.28 1.80 3.53
N PHE A 62 -5.03 1.73 3.96
CA PHE A 62 -4.55 0.74 4.91
C PHE A 62 -4.48 1.39 6.30
N VAL A 63 -5.40 0.99 7.18
CA VAL A 63 -5.63 1.63 8.48
C VAL A 63 -4.68 1.07 9.53
N ASP A 64 -4.53 -0.26 9.55
CA ASP A 64 -3.56 -0.97 10.38
C ASP A 64 -2.86 -2.07 9.55
N THR A 65 -1.99 -2.89 10.15
CA THR A 65 -1.25 -3.96 9.46
C THR A 65 -2.11 -5.14 8.99
N ARG A 66 -3.43 -5.10 9.23
CA ARG A 66 -4.39 -6.17 8.88
C ARG A 66 -5.72 -5.65 8.35
N LYS A 67 -5.99 -4.35 8.45
CA LYS A 67 -7.27 -3.74 8.11
C LYS A 67 -7.10 -2.52 7.23
N GLY A 68 -8.10 -2.29 6.41
CA GLY A 68 -8.17 -1.14 5.53
C GLY A 68 -9.59 -0.88 5.06
N LYS A 69 -9.68 -0.03 4.05
CA LYS A 69 -10.90 0.30 3.32
C LYS A 69 -10.58 0.26 1.84
N VAL A 70 -11.53 -0.20 1.04
CA VAL A 70 -11.50 -0.07 -0.42
C VAL A 70 -12.72 0.69 -0.88
N ASN A 71 -12.53 1.61 -1.81
CA ASN A 71 -13.59 2.26 -2.55
C ASN A 71 -13.39 1.97 -4.04
N TRP A 72 -14.37 1.30 -4.64
CA TRP A 72 -14.42 1.12 -6.09
C TRP A 72 -15.28 2.22 -6.69
N GLU A 73 -14.87 2.77 -7.82
CA GLU A 73 -15.61 3.82 -8.50
C GLU A 73 -17.07 3.40 -8.77
N GLY A 74 -18.02 4.17 -8.25
CA GLY A 74 -19.46 3.87 -8.36
C GLY A 74 -20.00 2.91 -7.30
N TYR A 75 -19.19 2.50 -6.31
CA TYR A 75 -19.60 1.65 -5.20
C TYR A 75 -19.36 2.32 -3.84
N ASP A 76 -20.07 1.84 -2.83
CA ASP A 76 -19.84 2.23 -1.44
C ASP A 76 -18.46 1.77 -0.97
N GLU A 77 -17.90 2.49 0.02
CA GLU A 77 -16.68 2.07 0.71
C GLU A 77 -16.91 0.76 1.49
N ILE A 78 -15.93 -0.14 1.42
CA ILE A 78 -15.98 -1.45 2.05
C ILE A 78 -14.79 -1.59 3.01
N ASP A 79 -15.07 -1.97 4.25
CA ASP A 79 -14.02 -2.37 5.17
C ASP A 79 -13.38 -3.69 4.72
N ILE A 80 -12.06 -3.69 4.65
CA ILE A 80 -11.26 -4.85 4.25
C ILE A 80 -10.37 -5.33 5.39
N THR A 81 -10.10 -6.64 5.37
CA THR A 81 -8.97 -7.24 6.07
C THR A 81 -8.01 -7.81 5.05
N TYR A 82 -6.72 -7.77 5.33
CA TYR A 82 -5.71 -8.32 4.44
C TYR A 82 -4.61 -9.06 5.18
N THR A 83 -3.95 -9.98 4.46
CA THR A 83 -2.73 -10.66 4.90
C THR A 83 -1.70 -10.60 3.76
N ILE A 84 -0.43 -10.49 4.14
CA ILE A 84 0.70 -10.61 3.21
C ILE A 84 1.55 -11.80 3.61
N GLU A 85 1.75 -12.71 2.68
CA GLU A 85 2.55 -13.93 2.87
C GLU A 85 3.53 -14.07 1.69
N GLY A 86 4.76 -13.62 1.90
CA GLY A 86 5.76 -13.50 0.83
C GLY A 86 5.25 -12.59 -0.30
N LYS A 87 5.22 -13.10 -1.52
CA LYS A 87 4.76 -12.35 -2.70
C LYS A 87 3.24 -12.28 -2.87
N TYR A 88 2.45 -12.71 -1.90
CA TYR A 88 1.00 -12.74 -2.02
C TYR A 88 0.32 -11.79 -1.04
N ILE A 89 -0.70 -11.09 -1.50
CA ILE A 89 -1.65 -10.35 -0.66
C ILE A 89 -3.05 -10.92 -0.85
N THR A 90 -3.75 -11.18 0.26
CA THR A 90 -5.12 -11.71 0.24
C THR A 90 -6.04 -10.75 0.95
N PHE A 91 -7.22 -10.51 0.37
CA PHE A 91 -8.28 -9.70 0.96
C PHE A 91 -9.45 -10.58 1.38
N ASN A 92 -10.27 -10.08 2.31
CA ASN A 92 -11.56 -10.70 2.65
C ASN A 92 -12.48 -10.86 1.44
N SER A 93 -13.33 -11.89 1.49
CA SER A 93 -14.18 -12.30 0.37
C SER A 93 -15.24 -11.28 -0.05
N ASN A 94 -15.65 -10.37 0.84
CA ASN A 94 -16.64 -9.33 0.54
C ASN A 94 -16.04 -8.05 -0.06
N ALA A 95 -14.75 -8.01 -0.36
CA ALA A 95 -14.06 -6.83 -0.94
C ALA A 95 -14.32 -6.63 -2.45
N LEU A 96 -15.49 -7.04 -2.95
CA LEU A 96 -15.88 -7.03 -4.37
C LEU A 96 -14.79 -7.64 -5.27
N TYR A 97 -14.28 -6.86 -6.23
CA TYR A 97 -13.28 -7.27 -7.21
C TYR A 97 -11.93 -7.65 -6.60
N LEU A 98 -11.64 -7.27 -5.33
CA LEU A 98 -10.44 -7.73 -4.61
C LEU A 98 -10.58 -9.14 -4.04
N GLY A 99 -11.81 -9.57 -3.74
CA GLY A 99 -12.07 -10.80 -3.01
C GLY A 99 -11.86 -12.07 -3.85
N GLY A 100 -11.85 -13.23 -3.18
CA GLY A 100 -11.88 -14.54 -3.82
C GLY A 100 -10.55 -15.30 -3.75
N ALA A 101 -9.52 -14.83 -4.45
CA ALA A 101 -8.22 -15.50 -4.50
C ALA A 101 -7.05 -14.56 -4.15
N PRO A 102 -5.90 -15.09 -3.67
CA PRO A 102 -4.71 -14.29 -3.43
C PRO A 102 -4.24 -13.56 -4.68
N TRP A 103 -3.76 -12.34 -4.50
CA TRP A 103 -3.10 -11.53 -5.52
C TRP A 103 -1.59 -11.68 -5.39
N ILE A 104 -0.90 -11.80 -6.52
CA ILE A 104 0.55 -11.79 -6.59
C ILE A 104 1.01 -10.32 -6.61
N ILE A 105 1.89 -9.95 -5.70
CA ILE A 105 2.60 -8.68 -5.67
C ILE A 105 3.68 -8.73 -6.75
N LYS A 106 3.45 -8.02 -7.86
CA LYS A 106 4.35 -8.02 -9.02
C LYS A 106 5.48 -7.03 -8.87
N SER A 107 5.17 -5.87 -8.31
CA SER A 107 6.13 -4.83 -8.01
C SER A 107 5.66 -4.03 -6.82
N TYR A 108 6.62 -3.49 -6.07
CA TYR A 108 6.39 -2.55 -5.01
C TYR A 108 7.56 -1.56 -4.92
N THR A 109 7.23 -0.28 -4.91
CA THR A 109 8.08 0.83 -4.52
C THR A 109 7.35 1.65 -3.46
N GLN A 110 8.02 2.58 -2.79
CA GLN A 110 7.37 3.45 -1.81
C GLN A 110 6.23 4.31 -2.39
N LYS A 111 6.15 4.43 -3.74
CA LYS A 111 5.16 5.24 -4.46
C LYS A 111 4.17 4.40 -5.26
N HIS A 112 4.53 3.18 -5.68
CA HIS A 112 3.71 2.38 -6.59
C HIS A 112 3.59 0.91 -6.16
N ILE A 113 2.41 0.31 -6.35
CA ILE A 113 2.16 -1.13 -6.18
C ILE A 113 1.45 -1.66 -7.43
N THR A 114 1.93 -2.79 -7.97
CA THR A 114 1.20 -3.59 -8.95
C THR A 114 0.89 -4.97 -8.36
N ILE A 115 -0.38 -5.36 -8.39
CA ILE A 115 -0.82 -6.70 -8.02
C ILE A 115 -1.59 -7.38 -9.17
N ILE A 116 -1.41 -8.69 -9.33
CA ILE A 116 -2.07 -9.48 -10.38
C ILE A 116 -2.73 -10.74 -9.81
N GLN A 117 -3.90 -11.08 -10.32
CA GLN A 117 -4.59 -12.33 -10.03
C GLN A 117 -4.71 -13.15 -11.32
N ASN A 118 -4.65 -14.48 -11.20
CA ASN A 118 -4.75 -15.42 -12.32
C ASN A 118 -3.70 -15.26 -13.43
N GLU A 119 -2.49 -14.76 -13.12
CA GLU A 119 -1.43 -14.47 -14.10
C GLU A 119 -1.15 -15.62 -15.10
N ILE A 120 -1.12 -16.85 -14.60
CA ILE A 120 -0.83 -18.05 -15.41
C ILE A 120 -2.06 -18.63 -16.12
N SER A 121 -3.21 -17.95 -16.06
CA SER A 121 -4.44 -18.40 -16.73
C SER A 121 -4.21 -18.55 -18.23
N PRO A 122 -4.68 -19.65 -18.85
CA PRO A 122 -4.71 -19.78 -20.31
C PRO A 122 -5.76 -18.84 -20.92
N ASP A 123 -6.79 -18.50 -20.15
CA ASP A 123 -7.81 -17.51 -20.50
C ASP A 123 -7.34 -16.13 -20.03
N LYS A 124 -6.86 -15.33 -20.97
CA LYS A 124 -6.28 -14.01 -20.68
C LYS A 124 -7.32 -12.99 -20.25
N GLU A 125 -8.60 -13.22 -20.55
CA GLU A 125 -9.65 -12.30 -20.15
C GLU A 125 -9.91 -12.33 -18.64
N LYS A 126 -9.46 -13.39 -17.95
CA LYS A 126 -9.59 -13.57 -16.49
C LYS A 126 -8.39 -13.10 -15.69
N VAL A 127 -7.36 -12.60 -16.36
CA VAL A 127 -6.20 -12.00 -15.69
C VAL A 127 -6.62 -10.62 -15.20
N ALA A 128 -6.58 -10.43 -13.88
CA ALA A 128 -6.90 -9.16 -13.27
C ALA A 128 -5.63 -8.48 -12.77
N THR A 129 -5.49 -7.19 -13.05
CA THR A 129 -4.37 -6.36 -12.60
C THR A 129 -4.91 -5.15 -11.86
N ILE A 130 -4.25 -4.78 -10.77
CA ILE A 130 -4.51 -3.51 -10.08
C ILE A 130 -3.18 -2.78 -9.94
N GLU A 131 -3.18 -1.53 -10.36
CA GLU A 131 -2.07 -0.59 -10.22
C GLU A 131 -2.49 0.51 -9.24
N LEU A 132 -1.63 0.82 -8.29
CA LEU A 132 -1.89 1.76 -7.20
C LEU A 132 -0.71 2.72 -7.06
N GLU A 133 -1.03 4.01 -7.06
CA GLU A 133 -0.13 5.10 -6.69
C GLU A 133 -0.43 5.54 -5.25
N LYS A 134 0.61 5.80 -4.48
CA LYS A 134 0.48 6.32 -3.12
C LYS A 134 -0.03 7.76 -3.16
N ILE A 135 -0.91 8.10 -2.22
CA ILE A 135 -1.40 9.45 -1.99
C ILE A 135 -0.96 9.91 -0.61
N ASP A 136 -0.44 11.14 -0.54
CA ASP A 136 -0.03 11.83 0.69
C ASP A 136 -1.22 12.44 1.46
#